data_AF-A0A661P214-F1
#
_entry.id   AF-A0A661P214-F1
#
_cell.length_a   1.000
_cell.length_b   1.000
_cell.length_c   1.000
_cell.angle_alpha   90.00
_cell.angle_beta   90.00
_cell.angle_gamma   90.00
#
_symmetry.space_group_name_H-M   'P 1'
#
loop_
_entity.id
_entity.type
_entity.pdbx_description
1 polymer ?
#
loop_
_entity_poly.entity_id
_entity_poly.type
_entity_poly.pdbx_seq_one_letter_code
_entity_poly.pdbx_strand_id
1 'polypeptide(L)'
;MFLVMLPVKLAAIEAGASESEAAKIAWQVGLASCMVSGVIEMLGSLVAEPIRKATPRAALLSTLAGIAISFIAIDFAIRTFEAPLVAILPLAVILATYFARTKMPFRLPGGLWAVGLGTAAAWILVALGEPSPVSTSGIGAALGTVGFHPPIPVIG
;
A
#
# COMPACT_ATOMS: atom_id res chain seq x y z
N MET A 1 10.19 5.58 -0.79
CA MET A 1 10.53 4.41 0.05
C MET A 1 11.24 3.31 -0.76
N PHE A 2 10.63 2.73 -1.80
CA PHE A 2 11.29 1.70 -2.64
C PHE A 2 12.64 2.13 -3.23
N LEU A 3 12.75 3.38 -3.71
CA LEU A 3 13.98 3.95 -4.27
C LEU A 3 15.14 4.09 -3.27
N VAL A 4 14.86 4.05 -1.97
CA VAL A 4 15.89 4.15 -0.91
C VAL A 4 16.11 2.77 -0.28
N MET A 5 15.04 2.07 0.07
CA MET A 5 15.13 0.80 0.82
C MET A 5 15.82 -0.30 0.00
N LEU A 6 15.52 -0.42 -1.29
CA LEU A 6 16.08 -1.47 -2.13
C LEU A 6 17.60 -1.32 -2.32
N PRO A 7 18.14 -0.19 -2.79
CA PRO A 7 19.59 -0.04 -2.93
C PRO A 7 20.31 -0.12 -1.58
N VAL A 8 19.71 0.36 -0.50
CA VAL A 8 20.30 0.23 0.85
C VAL A 8 20.35 -1.23 1.30
N LYS A 9 19.29 -2.01 1.04
CA LYS A 9 19.30 -3.45 1.36
C LYS A 9 20.39 -4.18 0.56
N LEU A 10 20.51 -3.90 -0.74
CA LEU A 10 21.51 -4.53 -1.60
C LEU A 10 22.93 -4.16 -1.17
N ALA A 11 23.19 -2.88 -0.91
CA ALA A 11 24.48 -2.41 -0.42
C ALA A 11 24.85 -3.03 0.94
N ALA A 12 23.88 -3.21 1.84
CA ALA A 12 24.11 -3.87 3.13
C ALA A 12 24.45 -5.36 2.97
N ILE A 13 23.79 -6.06 2.04
CA ILE A 13 24.12 -7.47 1.71
C ILE A 13 25.52 -7.56 1.11
N GLU A 14 25.88 -6.64 0.19
CA GLU A 14 27.23 -6.58 -0.40
C GLU A 14 28.31 -6.28 0.65
N ALA A 15 27.98 -5.52 1.69
CA ALA A 15 28.85 -5.27 2.84
C ALA A 15 28.94 -6.47 3.82
N GLY A 16 28.27 -7.58 3.52
CA GLY A 16 28.33 -8.82 4.31
C GLY A 16 27.29 -8.93 5.43
N ALA A 17 26.28 -8.04 5.47
CA ALA A 17 25.20 -8.13 6.45
C ALA A 17 24.27 -9.31 6.15
N SER A 18 23.70 -9.91 7.21
CA SER A 18 22.64 -10.93 7.05
C SER A 18 21.38 -10.32 6.44
N GLU A 19 20.53 -11.13 5.77
CA GLU A 19 19.28 -10.61 5.18
C GLU A 19 18.38 -9.90 6.20
N SER A 20 18.34 -10.42 7.43
CA SER A 20 17.54 -9.85 8.53
C SER A 20 18.05 -8.48 8.98
N GLU A 21 19.36 -8.29 8.94
CA GLU A 21 20.03 -7.06 9.33
C GLU A 21 19.96 -6.03 8.21
N ALA A 22 20.22 -6.44 6.97
CA ALA A 22 20.03 -5.60 5.79
C ALA A 22 18.59 -5.08 5.69
N ALA A 23 17.58 -5.90 6.02
CA ALA A 23 16.18 -5.46 6.08
C ALA A 23 15.93 -4.41 7.17
N LYS A 24 16.52 -4.58 8.37
CA LYS A 24 16.44 -3.59 9.46
C LYS A 24 17.10 -2.26 9.06
N ILE A 25 18.30 -2.32 8.49
CA ILE A 25 19.03 -1.14 8.02
C ILE A 25 18.22 -0.40 6.95
N ALA A 26 17.70 -1.12 5.95
CA ALA A 26 16.87 -0.52 4.91
C ALA A 26 15.63 0.17 5.48
N TRP A 27 14.95 -0.45 6.46
CA TRP A 27 13.81 0.15 7.14
C TRP A 27 14.17 1.42 7.93
N GLN A 28 15.26 1.39 8.70
CA GLN A 28 15.75 2.55 9.46
C GLN A 28 16.12 3.71 8.55
N VAL A 29 16.86 3.45 7.46
CA VAL A 29 17.23 4.47 6.48
C VAL A 29 15.98 4.98 5.74
N GLY A 30 15.02 4.10 5.45
CA GLY A 30 13.72 4.48 4.92
C GLY A 30 12.99 5.47 5.82
N LEU A 31 12.92 5.21 7.13
CA LEU A 31 12.32 6.13 8.10
C LEU A 31 13.08 7.46 8.21
N ALA A 32 14.42 7.41 8.26
CA ALA A 32 15.24 8.62 8.28
C ALA A 32 14.99 9.48 7.02
N SER A 33 14.84 8.85 5.85
CA SER A 33 14.54 9.55 4.60
C SER A 33 13.17 10.24 4.63
N CYS A 34 12.16 9.65 5.25
CA CYS A 34 10.85 10.27 5.44
C CYS A 34 10.96 11.52 6.34
N MET A 35 11.76 11.45 7.41
CA MET A 35 12.00 12.59 8.30
C MET A 35 12.68 13.73 7.55
N VAL A 36 13.69 13.43 6.74
CA VAL A 36 14.38 14.42 5.89
C VAL A 36 13.41 15.05 4.88
N SER A 37 12.54 14.25 4.23
CA SER A 37 11.49 14.77 3.33
C SER A 37 10.57 15.74 4.06
N GLY A 38 10.10 15.39 5.26
CA GLY A 38 9.25 16.26 6.07
C GLY A 38 9.93 17.58 6.44
N VAL A 39 11.22 17.57 6.76
CA VAL A 39 12.00 18.81 7.01
C VAL A 39 12.09 19.65 5.74
N ILE A 40 12.36 19.04 4.59
CA ILE A 40 12.41 19.74 3.30
C ILE A 40 11.05 20.36 2.97
N GLU A 41 9.95 19.63 3.16
CA GLU A 41 8.58 20.13 2.93
C GLU A 41 8.23 21.29 3.87
N MET A 42 8.62 21.18 5.15
CA MET A 42 8.43 22.23 6.14
C MET A 42 9.17 23.52 5.73
N LEU A 43 10.44 23.41 5.33
CA LEU A 43 11.22 24.56 4.85
C LEU A 43 10.64 25.12 3.54
N GLY A 44 10.25 24.25 2.61
CA GLY A 44 9.65 24.61 1.32
C GLY A 44 8.28 25.28 1.44
N SER A 45 7.54 25.02 2.52
CA SER A 45 6.22 25.62 2.77
C SER A 45 6.27 27.16 2.84
N LEU A 46 7.41 27.74 3.24
CA LEU A 46 7.62 29.18 3.34
C LEU A 46 7.52 29.90 1.98
N VAL A 47 7.85 29.21 0.89
CA VAL A 47 7.82 29.75 -0.47
C VAL A 47 6.76 29.08 -1.36
N ALA A 48 6.01 28.12 -0.82
CA ALA A 48 5.05 27.31 -1.58
C ALA A 48 3.89 28.12 -2.17
N GLU A 49 3.43 29.17 -1.47
CA GLU A 49 2.25 29.93 -1.87
C GLU A 49 2.47 30.81 -3.12
N PRO A 50 3.55 31.60 -3.23
CA PRO A 50 3.89 32.30 -4.47
C PRO A 50 4.03 31.35 -5.67
N ILE A 51 4.70 30.21 -5.49
CA ILE A 51 4.90 29.20 -6.55
C ILE A 51 3.56 28.63 -7.00
N ARG A 52 2.68 28.28 -6.05
CA ARG A 52 1.34 27.75 -6.33
C ARG A 52 0.49 28.74 -7.14
N LYS A 53 0.61 30.05 -6.88
CA LYS A 53 -0.11 31.10 -7.64
C LYS A 53 0.43 31.28 -9.06
N ALA A 54 1.74 31.11 -9.26
CA ALA A 54 2.37 31.19 -10.58
C ALA A 54 2.17 29.92 -11.43
N THR A 55 1.89 28.78 -10.80
CA THR A 55 1.75 27.49 -11.47
C THR A 55 0.31 27.27 -11.96
N PRO A 56 0.09 26.91 -13.24
CA PRO A 56 -1.25 26.59 -13.73
C PRO A 56 -1.80 25.33 -13.05
N ARG A 57 -3.11 25.31 -12.74
CA ARG A 57 -3.77 24.17 -12.08
C ARG A 57 -3.56 22.84 -12.80
N ALA A 58 -3.47 22.87 -14.13
CA ALA A 58 -3.21 21.69 -14.95
C ALA A 58 -1.86 21.04 -14.61
N ALA A 59 -0.81 21.83 -14.33
CA ALA A 59 0.49 21.30 -13.95
C ALA A 59 0.45 20.64 -12.56
N LEU A 60 -0.25 21.26 -11.59
CA LEU A 60 -0.41 20.67 -10.26
C LEU A 60 -1.17 19.34 -10.31
N LEU A 61 -2.28 19.28 -11.05
CA LEU A 61 -3.08 18.05 -11.19
C LEU A 61 -2.33 16.96 -11.97
N SER A 62 -1.51 17.33 -12.96
CA SER A 62 -0.73 16.38 -13.76
C SER A 62 0.27 15.60 -12.90
N THR A 63 0.98 16.27 -11.98
CA THR A 63 1.95 15.59 -11.10
C THR A 63 1.29 14.59 -10.15
N LEU A 64 0.17 14.98 -9.53
CA LEU A 64 -0.61 14.12 -8.64
C LEU A 64 -1.22 12.92 -9.40
N ALA A 65 -1.75 13.16 -10.60
CA ALA A 65 -2.27 12.10 -11.45
C ALA A 65 -1.17 11.12 -11.89
N GLY A 66 0.01 11.62 -12.26
CA GLY A 66 1.16 10.81 -12.63
C GLY A 66 1.58 9.85 -11.51
N ILE A 67 1.75 10.36 -10.28
CA ILE A 67 2.10 9.52 -9.12
C ILE A 67 0.98 8.51 -8.81
N ALA A 68 -0.29 8.93 -8.86
CA ALA A 68 -1.43 8.04 -8.61
C ALA A 68 -1.51 6.89 -9.63
N ILE A 69 -1.27 7.16 -10.91
CA ILE A 69 -1.26 6.12 -11.94
C ILE A 69 -0.05 5.20 -11.75
N SER A 70 1.15 5.76 -11.71
CA SER A 70 2.41 4.98 -11.70
C SER A 70 2.63 4.17 -10.43
N PHE A 71 2.34 4.73 -9.25
CA PHE A 71 2.65 4.08 -7.96
C PHE A 71 1.47 3.39 -7.30
N ILE A 72 0.24 3.75 -7.65
CA ILE A 72 -0.96 3.18 -7.02
C ILE A 72 -1.71 2.31 -8.01
N ALA A 73 -2.21 2.88 -9.11
CA ALA A 73 -3.20 2.21 -9.96
C ALA A 73 -2.64 1.03 -10.77
N ILE A 74 -1.42 1.14 -11.35
CA ILE A 74 -0.89 0.13 -12.27
C ILE A 74 -0.75 -1.25 -11.60
N ASP A 75 -0.14 -1.32 -10.42
CA ASP A 75 0.07 -2.60 -9.70
C ASP A 75 -1.27 -3.25 -9.33
N PHE A 76 -2.23 -2.46 -8.83
CA PHE A 76 -3.57 -2.96 -8.54
C PHE A 76 -4.33 -3.42 -9.79
N ALA A 77 -4.15 -2.74 -10.92
CA ALA A 77 -4.76 -3.13 -12.18
C ALA A 77 -4.22 -4.49 -12.65
N ILE A 78 -2.90 -4.70 -12.61
CA ILE A 78 -2.27 -5.98 -12.96
C ILE A 78 -2.80 -7.10 -12.05
N ARG A 79 -2.76 -6.92 -10.72
CA ARG A 79 -3.27 -7.91 -9.76
C ARG A 79 -4.75 -8.25 -9.96
N THR A 80 -5.56 -7.28 -10.42
CA THR A 80 -6.97 -7.50 -10.73
C THR A 80 -7.16 -8.47 -11.89
N PHE A 81 -6.31 -8.39 -12.91
CA PHE A 81 -6.34 -9.29 -14.07
C PHE A 81 -5.64 -10.63 -13.80
N GLU A 82 -4.72 -10.71 -12.84
CA GLU A 82 -4.10 -11.97 -12.42
C GLU A 82 -5.08 -12.90 -11.69
N ALA A 83 -6.00 -12.34 -10.89
CA ALA A 83 -6.98 -13.10 -10.11
C ALA A 83 -8.41 -12.58 -10.32
N PRO A 84 -8.95 -12.62 -11.55
CA PRO A 84 -10.20 -11.95 -11.91
C PRO A 84 -11.42 -12.51 -11.16
N LEU A 85 -11.42 -13.81 -10.84
CA LEU A 85 -12.51 -14.47 -10.10
C LEU A 85 -12.73 -13.85 -8.72
N VAL A 86 -11.67 -13.41 -8.05
CA VAL A 86 -11.76 -12.73 -6.74
C VAL A 86 -11.92 -11.22 -6.91
N ALA A 87 -11.22 -10.63 -7.88
CA ALA A 87 -11.04 -9.17 -7.95
C ALA A 87 -12.18 -8.43 -8.68
N ILE A 88 -12.91 -9.07 -9.60
CA ILE A 88 -14.02 -8.44 -10.32
C ILE A 88 -15.14 -8.01 -9.37
N LEU A 89 -15.44 -8.79 -8.33
CA LEU A 89 -16.51 -8.49 -7.39
C LEU A 89 -16.22 -7.20 -6.57
N PRO A 90 -15.07 -7.05 -5.88
CA PRO A 90 -14.66 -5.79 -5.28
C PRO A 90 -14.61 -4.62 -6.27
N LEU A 91 -14.10 -4.84 -7.49
CA LEU A 91 -14.05 -3.81 -8.51
C LEU A 91 -15.45 -3.32 -8.88
N ALA A 92 -16.39 -4.23 -9.12
CA ALA A 92 -17.78 -3.91 -9.43
C ALA A 92 -18.44 -3.13 -8.28
N VAL A 93 -18.17 -3.50 -7.02
CA VAL A 93 -18.64 -2.77 -5.85
C VAL A 93 -18.09 -1.35 -5.83
N ILE A 94 -16.77 -1.17 -6.01
CA ILE A 94 -16.16 0.17 -6.03
C ILE A 94 -16.75 1.02 -7.16
N LEU A 95 -16.86 0.48 -8.38
CA LEU A 95 -17.46 1.18 -9.52
C LEU A 95 -18.93 1.55 -9.23
N ALA A 96 -19.71 0.62 -8.69
CA ALA A 96 -21.10 0.89 -8.30
C ALA A 96 -21.17 1.99 -7.24
N THR A 97 -20.31 1.98 -6.21
CA THR A 97 -20.33 3.02 -5.16
C THR A 97 -19.99 4.39 -5.70
N TYR A 98 -19.08 4.46 -6.68
CA TYR A 98 -18.64 5.72 -7.27
C TYR A 98 -19.68 6.29 -8.25
N PHE A 99 -20.26 5.44 -9.10
CA PHE A 99 -21.15 5.88 -10.18
C PHE A 99 -22.64 5.84 -9.83
N ALA A 100 -23.09 4.93 -8.97
CA ALA A 100 -24.52 4.75 -8.71
C ALA A 100 -25.13 5.91 -7.90
N ARG A 101 -24.33 6.71 -7.17
CA ARG A 101 -24.79 7.76 -6.24
C ARG A 101 -25.84 7.29 -5.21
N THR A 102 -26.04 5.98 -5.08
CA THR A 102 -26.94 5.34 -4.12
C THR A 102 -26.18 4.95 -2.88
N LYS A 103 -26.85 5.01 -1.73
CA LYS A 103 -26.27 4.55 -0.47
C LYS A 103 -26.28 3.03 -0.46
N MET A 104 -25.12 2.44 -0.14
CA MET A 104 -25.02 1.01 0.07
C MET A 104 -25.90 0.55 1.24
N PRO A 105 -26.39 -0.71 1.21
CA PRO A 105 -27.17 -1.26 2.31
C PRO A 105 -26.41 -1.12 3.64
N PHE A 106 -27.15 -0.84 4.70
CA PHE A 106 -26.64 -0.53 6.04
C PHE A 106 -25.78 0.74 6.16
N ARG A 107 -25.76 1.61 5.14
CA ARG A 107 -25.01 2.88 5.13
C ARG A 107 -23.51 2.71 5.38
N LEU A 108 -22.99 1.52 5.10
CA LEU A 108 -21.57 1.20 5.21
C LEU A 108 -20.79 1.83 4.03
N PRO A 109 -19.52 2.20 4.25
CA PRO A 109 -18.68 2.73 3.17
C PRO A 109 -18.47 1.66 2.09
N GLY A 110 -18.48 2.08 0.83
CA GLY A 110 -18.30 1.19 -0.31
C GLY A 110 -17.04 0.32 -0.25
N GLY A 111 -15.95 0.86 0.28
CA GLY A 111 -14.71 0.12 0.49
C GLY A 111 -14.85 -1.05 1.47
N LEU A 112 -15.67 -0.92 2.51
CA LEU A 112 -15.91 -2.03 3.46
C LEU A 112 -16.67 -3.17 2.79
N TRP A 113 -17.66 -2.85 1.95
CA TRP A 113 -18.36 -3.84 1.14
C TRP A 113 -17.41 -4.52 0.15
N ALA A 114 -16.53 -3.78 -0.51
CA ALA A 114 -15.55 -4.34 -1.44
C ALA A 114 -14.59 -5.31 -0.75
N VAL A 115 -14.06 -4.94 0.42
CA VAL A 115 -13.17 -5.81 1.23
C VAL A 115 -13.93 -7.03 1.73
N GLY A 116 -15.14 -6.86 2.29
CA GLY A 116 -15.93 -7.97 2.83
C GLY A 116 -16.31 -8.99 1.76
N LEU A 117 -16.85 -8.52 0.63
CA LEU A 117 -17.24 -9.40 -0.48
C LEU A 117 -16.04 -10.04 -1.18
N GLY A 118 -14.93 -9.30 -1.35
CA GLY A 118 -13.68 -9.87 -1.89
C GLY A 118 -13.10 -10.96 -0.99
N THR A 119 -13.10 -10.72 0.33
CA THR A 119 -12.64 -11.71 1.32
C THR A 119 -13.53 -12.95 1.29
N ALA A 120 -14.85 -12.78 1.25
CA ALA A 120 -15.79 -13.88 1.14
C ALA A 120 -15.57 -14.69 -0.16
N ALA A 121 -15.42 -14.00 -1.29
CA ALA A 121 -15.14 -14.65 -2.58
C ALA A 121 -13.83 -15.45 -2.54
N ALA A 122 -12.76 -14.90 -1.95
CA ALA A 122 -11.49 -15.59 -1.81
C ALA A 122 -11.61 -16.91 -1.02
N TRP A 123 -12.36 -16.91 0.09
CA TRP A 123 -12.60 -18.12 0.88
C TRP A 123 -13.54 -19.12 0.21
N ILE A 124 -14.55 -18.64 -0.52
CA ILE A 124 -15.43 -19.50 -1.30
C ILE A 124 -14.62 -20.26 -2.37
N LEU A 125 -13.70 -19.59 -3.07
CA LEU A 125 -12.84 -20.27 -4.04
C LEU A 125 -11.97 -21.35 -3.39
N VAL A 126 -11.42 -21.11 -2.19
CA VAL A 126 -10.70 -22.15 -1.44
C VAL A 126 -11.61 -23.35 -1.15
N ALA A 127 -12.84 -23.11 -0.71
CA ALA A 127 -13.81 -24.18 -0.43
C ALA A 127 -14.20 -24.97 -1.69
N LEU A 128 -14.17 -24.32 -2.86
CA LEU A 128 -14.44 -24.93 -4.17
C LEU A 128 -13.20 -25.61 -4.79
N GLY A 129 -12.02 -25.49 -4.17
CA GLY A 129 -10.77 -26.07 -4.67
C GLY A 129 -10.10 -25.27 -5.80
N GLU A 130 -10.54 -24.04 -6.03
CA GLU A 130 -9.98 -23.15 -7.06
C GLU A 130 -8.77 -22.35 -6.54
N PRO A 131 -7.84 -21.93 -7.41
CA PRO A 131 -6.72 -21.07 -7.02
C PRO A 131 -7.20 -19.77 -6.37
N SER A 132 -6.69 -19.49 -5.16
CA SER A 132 -7.10 -18.33 -4.36
C SER A 132 -5.89 -17.71 -3.66
N PRO A 133 -5.87 -16.38 -3.42
CA PRO A 133 -4.80 -15.71 -2.69
C PRO A 133 -4.75 -16.05 -1.19
N VAL A 134 -5.78 -16.72 -0.66
CA VAL A 134 -5.84 -17.15 0.75
C VAL A 134 -5.69 -18.67 0.86
N SER A 135 -5.15 -19.14 1.98
CA SER A 135 -4.93 -20.56 2.24
C SER A 135 -5.27 -20.93 3.69
N THR A 136 -5.77 -22.16 3.89
CA THR A 136 -6.08 -22.69 5.23
C THR A 136 -4.82 -22.97 6.04
N SER A 137 -3.73 -23.38 5.39
CA SER A 137 -2.42 -23.60 6.03
C SER A 137 -1.79 -22.30 6.55
N GLY A 138 -2.08 -21.16 5.91
CA GLY A 138 -1.61 -19.85 6.34
C GLY A 138 -2.19 -19.39 7.69
N ILE A 139 -3.35 -19.91 8.10
CA ILE A 139 -4.00 -19.53 9.37
C ILE A 139 -3.11 -19.93 10.56
N GLY A 140 -2.55 -21.14 10.55
CA GLY A 140 -1.70 -21.62 11.65
C GLY A 140 -0.43 -20.78 11.81
N ALA A 141 0.21 -20.44 10.71
CA ALA A 141 1.38 -19.55 10.71
C ALA A 141 1.03 -18.13 11.18
N ALA A 142 -0.12 -17.59 10.78
CA ALA A 142 -0.58 -16.27 11.20
C ALA A 142 -0.88 -16.21 12.71
N LEU A 143 -1.42 -17.28 13.30
CA LEU A 143 -1.66 -17.34 14.75
C LEU A 143 -0.35 -17.33 15.55
N GLY A 144 0.75 -17.85 14.99
CA GLY A 144 2.07 -17.83 15.63
C GLY A 144 2.72 -16.45 15.73
N THR A 145 2.26 -15.46 14.95
CA THR A 145 2.79 -14.08 15.02
C THR A 145 1.98 -13.18 15.96
N VAL A 146 0.79 -13.62 16.37
CA VAL A 146 -0.06 -12.92 17.34
C VAL A 146 0.61 -12.99 18.71
N GLY A 147 1.08 -11.85 19.19
CA GLY A 147 1.75 -11.74 20.47
C GLY A 147 1.92 -10.28 20.87
N PHE A 148 2.31 -10.06 22.12
CA PHE A 148 2.68 -8.73 22.59
C PHE A 148 4.13 -8.45 22.21
N HIS A 149 4.33 -7.48 21.31
CA HIS A 149 5.65 -7.03 20.86
C HIS A 149 5.94 -5.65 21.47
N PRO A 150 6.47 -5.57 22.71
CA PRO A 150 6.77 -4.29 23.33
C PRO A 150 7.84 -3.53 22.55
N PRO A 151 7.80 -2.18 22.52
CA PRO A 151 8.87 -1.40 21.95
C PRO A 151 10.14 -1.60 22.79
N ILE A 152 11.13 -2.28 22.21
CA ILE A 152 12.48 -2.36 22.79
C ILE A 152 13.22 -1.07 22.41
N PRO A 153 13.69 -0.26 23.39
CA PRO A 153 14.51 0.89 23.09
C PRO A 153 15.81 0.43 22.41
N VAL A 154 16.02 0.88 21.18
CA VAL A 154 17.33 0.72 20.53
C VAL A 154 18.23 1.81 21.11
N ILE A 155 19.05 1.44 22.07
CA ILE A 155 20.17 2.26 22.55
C ILE A 155 21.28 2.09 21.51
N GLY A 156 21.70 3.20 20.90
CA GLY A 156 22.72 3.22 19.86
C GLY A 156 24.06 2.65 20.33
#